data_AF-A0A417Z1F0-F1
#
_entry.id   AF-A0A417Z1F0-F1
#
_cell.length_a   1.000
_cell.length_b   1.000
_cell.length_c   1.000
_cell.angle_alpha   90.00
_cell.angle_beta   90.00
_cell.angle_gamma   90.00
#
_symmetry.space_group_name_H-M   'P 1'
#
loop_
_entity.id
_entity.type
_entity.pdbx_description
1 polymer ?
#
loop_
_entity_poly.entity_id
_entity_poly.type
_entity_poly.pdbx_seq_one_letter_code
_entity_poly.pdbx_strand_id
1 'polypeptide(L)'
;MLEQFRLILKALPWTGPAIVVGAFLALVSFFLFARRRSHADRVGFALVVWCLVVAAVVTLSPVKNDYFGIPAAGCDWSIWRPLARDYWFSSGSRPPNVWLFFPAGVGVMLLDGFWRKFLGIAFLLALPPGIETIQDLYPELKRSCSSQDVVDNWTGLAIGLLIGGALALLVGIHRFFRGKARARRERKDAALYGEPAAATPAAQADLPLGGGEPDAVRYDEFSDFDDRPNSTRWYEDDGYTATQPQPSRGSLRGDDGRTRAMPTRRHLDPESPYSPESSDPDDPDATQIIRRR
;
A
#
# COMPACT_ATOMS: atom_id res chain seq x y z
N MET A 1 -17.45 -11.88 -19.70
CA MET A 1 -16.76 -10.58 -19.58
C MET A 1 -17.55 -9.42 -20.17
N LEU A 2 -17.75 -9.31 -21.49
CA LEU A 2 -18.44 -8.16 -22.11
C LEU A 2 -19.90 -7.97 -21.67
N GLU A 3 -20.66 -9.06 -21.54
CA GLU A 3 -22.06 -9.00 -21.05
C GLU A 3 -22.14 -8.60 -19.57
N GLN A 4 -21.22 -9.10 -18.74
CA GLN A 4 -21.13 -8.71 -17.33
C GLN A 4 -20.83 -7.22 -17.19
N PHE A 5 -19.88 -6.71 -17.98
CA PHE A 5 -19.53 -5.30 -17.95
C PHE A 5 -20.73 -4.42 -18.32
N ARG A 6 -21.52 -4.84 -19.31
CA ARG A 6 -22.79 -4.17 -19.67
C ARG A 6 -23.82 -4.23 -18.54
N LEU A 7 -23.95 -5.36 -17.84
CA LEU A 7 -24.87 -5.48 -16.70
C LEU A 7 -24.44 -4.58 -15.52
N ILE A 8 -23.15 -4.57 -15.20
CA ILE A 8 -22.59 -3.69 -14.17
C ILE A 8 -22.82 -2.22 -14.53
N LEU A 9 -22.53 -1.79 -15.76
CA LEU A 9 -22.77 -0.41 -16.20
C LEU A 9 -24.25 -0.02 -16.20
N LYS A 10 -25.16 -0.97 -16.44
CA LYS A 10 -26.61 -0.71 -16.34
C LYS A 10 -27.07 -0.56 -14.90
N ALA A 11 -26.53 -1.38 -14.00
CA ALA A 11 -26.92 -1.41 -12.60
C ALA A 11 -26.23 -0.30 -11.77
N LEU A 12 -25.02 0.08 -12.17
CA LEU A 12 -24.15 1.10 -11.58
C LEU A 12 -23.69 2.06 -12.69
N PRO A 13 -24.54 3.02 -13.09
CA PRO A 13 -24.22 3.94 -14.18
C PRO A 13 -22.96 4.79 -13.89
N TRP A 14 -22.59 4.92 -12.61
CA TRP A 14 -21.43 5.65 -12.14
C TRP A 14 -20.11 4.89 -12.29
N THR A 15 -20.12 3.57 -12.54
CA THR A 15 -18.88 2.78 -12.68
C THR A 15 -18.03 3.25 -13.85
N GLY A 16 -18.65 3.53 -15.01
CA GLY A 16 -17.93 4.05 -16.18
C GLY A 16 -17.26 5.41 -15.90
N PRO A 17 -18.02 6.44 -15.48
CA PRO A 17 -17.47 7.71 -15.03
C PRO A 17 -16.40 7.58 -13.95
N ALA A 18 -16.58 6.71 -12.96
CA ALA A 18 -15.60 6.46 -11.89
C ALA A 18 -14.26 5.97 -12.44
N ILE A 19 -14.28 5.02 -13.38
CA ILE A 19 -13.07 4.49 -14.01
C ILE A 19 -12.34 5.60 -14.78
N VAL A 20 -13.07 6.43 -15.52
CA VAL A 20 -12.50 7.53 -16.33
C VAL A 20 -11.93 8.63 -15.45
N VAL A 21 -12.70 9.12 -14.47
CA VAL A 21 -12.26 10.16 -13.52
C VAL A 21 -11.11 9.65 -12.67
N GLY A 22 -11.21 8.41 -12.18
CA GLY A 22 -10.12 7.76 -11.45
C GLY A 22 -8.85 7.68 -12.30
N ALA A 23 -8.95 7.31 -13.58
CA ALA A 23 -7.79 7.23 -14.48
C ALA A 23 -7.17 8.60 -14.72
N PHE A 24 -8.00 9.63 -14.92
CA PHE A 24 -7.53 11.01 -15.02
C PHE A 24 -6.80 11.46 -13.75
N LEU A 25 -7.38 11.24 -12.57
CA LEU A 25 -6.75 11.61 -11.29
C LEU A 25 -5.47 10.82 -11.01
N ALA A 26 -5.42 9.55 -11.40
CA ALA A 26 -4.20 8.73 -11.33
C ALA A 26 -3.10 9.28 -12.25
N LEU A 27 -3.46 9.68 -13.47
CA LEU A 27 -2.53 10.29 -14.43
C LEU A 27 -2.00 11.64 -13.92
N VAL A 28 -2.89 12.49 -13.44
CA VAL A 28 -2.54 13.77 -12.81
C VAL A 28 -1.61 13.53 -11.62
N SER A 29 -1.94 12.57 -10.74
CA SER A 29 -1.09 12.20 -9.59
C SER A 29 0.29 11.70 -10.02
N PHE A 30 0.36 10.92 -11.11
CA PHE A 30 1.62 10.43 -11.67
C PHE A 30 2.53 11.57 -12.14
N PHE A 31 1.96 12.62 -12.76
CA PHE A 31 2.72 13.75 -13.30
C PHE A 31 3.00 14.86 -12.28
N LEU A 32 2.11 15.10 -11.31
CA LEU A 32 2.28 16.14 -10.29
C LEU A 32 3.27 15.76 -9.21
N PHE A 33 3.45 14.47 -8.92
CA PHE A 33 4.41 14.05 -7.90
C PHE A 33 5.86 14.33 -8.36
N ALA A 34 6.61 14.98 -7.46
CA ALA A 34 7.94 15.52 -7.72
C ALA A 34 8.83 14.56 -8.52
N ARG A 35 9.49 15.08 -9.56
CA ARG A 35 10.44 14.37 -10.46
C ARG A 35 11.52 13.55 -9.73
N ARG A 36 11.75 13.83 -8.44
CA ARG A 36 12.70 13.13 -7.55
C ARG A 36 12.20 11.77 -7.01
N ARG A 37 10.98 11.34 -7.34
CA ARG A 37 10.43 10.04 -6.92
C ARG A 37 10.69 8.97 -7.97
N SER A 38 10.96 7.75 -7.51
CA SER A 38 11.17 6.61 -8.40
C SER A 38 9.91 6.37 -9.26
N HIS A 39 10.10 5.86 -10.47
CA HIS A 39 8.96 5.54 -11.36
C HIS A 39 7.99 4.54 -10.70
N ALA A 40 8.51 3.57 -9.94
CA ALA A 40 7.72 2.60 -9.19
C ALA A 40 6.82 3.28 -8.14
N ASP A 41 7.34 4.26 -7.41
CA ASP A 41 6.58 5.01 -6.41
C ASP A 41 5.42 5.79 -7.04
N ARG A 42 5.67 6.43 -8.19
CA ARG A 42 4.65 7.17 -8.94
C ARG A 42 3.55 6.27 -9.47
N VAL A 43 3.92 5.13 -10.07
CA VAL A 43 2.95 4.11 -10.51
C VAL A 43 2.17 3.56 -9.32
N GLY A 44 2.85 3.26 -8.22
CA GLY A 44 2.23 2.73 -7.01
C GLY A 44 1.17 3.67 -6.44
N PHE A 45 1.51 4.95 -6.33
CA PHE A 45 0.59 5.97 -5.86
C PHE A 45 -0.60 6.16 -6.83
N ALA A 46 -0.35 6.21 -8.14
CA ALA A 46 -1.41 6.33 -9.15
C ALA A 46 -2.40 5.16 -9.08
N LEU A 47 -1.92 3.92 -8.90
CA LEU A 47 -2.77 2.74 -8.73
C LEU A 47 -3.63 2.82 -7.47
N VAL A 48 -3.05 3.27 -6.35
CA VAL A 48 -3.81 3.47 -5.10
C VAL A 48 -4.88 4.54 -5.29
N VAL A 49 -4.56 5.70 -5.84
CA VAL A 49 -5.52 6.79 -6.10
C VAL A 49 -6.65 6.30 -7.01
N TRP A 50 -6.30 5.64 -8.12
CA TRP A 50 -7.28 5.08 -9.04
C TRP A 50 -8.27 4.16 -8.33
N CYS A 51 -7.75 3.17 -7.60
CA CYS A 51 -8.57 2.21 -6.86
C CYS A 51 -9.45 2.87 -5.81
N LEU A 52 -8.93 3.85 -5.05
CA LEU A 52 -9.71 4.52 -4.02
C LEU A 52 -10.85 5.34 -4.61
N VAL A 53 -10.63 6.02 -5.74
CA VAL A 53 -11.69 6.76 -6.44
C VAL A 53 -12.75 5.80 -6.98
N VAL A 54 -12.31 4.72 -7.66
CA VAL A 54 -13.24 3.71 -8.19
C VAL A 54 -14.02 3.06 -7.06
N ALA A 55 -13.37 2.64 -5.98
CA ALA A 55 -14.02 2.03 -4.83
C ALA A 55 -15.04 2.98 -4.21
N ALA A 56 -14.65 4.21 -3.86
CA ALA A 56 -15.55 5.18 -3.25
C ALA A 56 -16.80 5.44 -4.10
N VAL A 57 -16.64 5.66 -5.42
CA VAL A 57 -17.79 5.91 -6.29
C VAL A 57 -18.63 4.65 -6.48
N VAL A 58 -18.00 3.49 -6.68
CA VAL A 58 -18.71 2.23 -6.95
C VAL A 58 -19.37 1.68 -5.70
N THR A 59 -18.93 2.00 -4.49
CA THR A 59 -19.56 1.50 -3.25
C THR A 59 -20.53 2.49 -2.62
N LEU A 60 -20.30 3.79 -2.76
CA LEU A 60 -21.14 4.85 -2.17
C LEU A 60 -22.17 5.43 -3.16
N SER A 61 -22.23 4.93 -4.40
CA SER A 61 -23.30 5.32 -5.33
C SER A 61 -24.57 4.50 -5.10
N PRO A 62 -25.75 5.16 -5.16
CA PRO A 62 -27.03 4.48 -5.02
C PRO A 62 -27.27 3.53 -6.18
N VAL A 63 -27.83 2.37 -5.87
CA VAL A 63 -28.12 1.33 -6.85
C VAL A 63 -29.56 1.44 -7.33
N LYS A 64 -29.81 1.12 -8.61
CA LYS A 64 -31.17 0.97 -9.10
C LYS A 64 -31.76 -0.34 -8.55
N ASN A 65 -32.79 -0.20 -7.71
CA ASN A 65 -33.44 -1.25 -6.89
C ASN A 65 -33.80 -2.56 -7.60
N ASP A 66 -33.88 -2.57 -8.92
CA ASP A 66 -34.41 -3.71 -9.67
C ASP A 66 -33.37 -4.83 -9.90
N TYR A 67 -32.08 -4.60 -9.59
CA TYR A 67 -30.99 -5.51 -9.98
C TYR A 67 -30.38 -6.35 -8.84
N PHE A 68 -30.51 -5.95 -7.57
CA PHE A 68 -29.76 -6.57 -6.47
C PHE A 68 -30.62 -7.11 -5.31
N GLY A 69 -31.92 -7.28 -5.55
CA GLY A 69 -32.85 -7.81 -4.54
C GLY A 69 -33.28 -6.78 -3.51
N ILE A 70 -34.27 -7.15 -2.70
CA ILE A 70 -34.80 -6.29 -1.63
C ILE A 70 -33.75 -6.22 -0.53
N PRO A 71 -33.38 -5.02 -0.03
CA PRO A 71 -32.45 -4.90 1.09
C PRO A 71 -32.98 -5.67 2.30
N ALA A 72 -32.17 -6.57 2.85
CA ALA A 72 -32.43 -7.13 4.17
C ALA A 72 -32.35 -6.01 5.22
N ALA A 73 -33.07 -6.15 6.33
CA ALA A 73 -32.94 -5.22 7.44
C ALA A 73 -31.58 -5.45 8.13
N GLY A 74 -30.62 -4.56 7.89
CA GLY A 74 -29.26 -4.60 8.46
C GLY A 74 -28.27 -5.48 7.68
N CYS A 75 -26.99 -5.42 8.06
CA CYS A 75 -25.92 -6.17 7.42
C CYS A 75 -25.86 -7.65 7.82
N ASP A 76 -25.56 -8.50 6.85
CA ASP A 76 -25.27 -9.91 7.10
C ASP A 76 -23.80 -10.13 7.47
N TRP A 77 -23.54 -10.27 8.77
CA TRP A 77 -22.21 -10.55 9.33
C TRP A 77 -21.92 -12.05 9.55
N SER A 78 -22.74 -12.96 9.02
CA SER A 78 -22.61 -14.40 9.28
C SER A 78 -21.58 -15.13 8.40
N ILE A 79 -21.14 -14.52 7.29
CA ILE A 79 -20.36 -15.20 6.24
C ILE A 79 -18.94 -14.63 6.14
N TRP A 80 -17.99 -15.32 6.77
CA TRP A 80 -16.56 -14.96 6.75
C TRP A 80 -15.72 -15.95 5.96
N ARG A 81 -16.02 -16.11 4.68
CA ARG A 81 -15.26 -17.00 3.78
C ARG A 81 -15.01 -16.33 2.43
N PRO A 82 -13.82 -16.53 1.85
CA PRO A 82 -13.51 -15.97 0.54
C PRO A 82 -14.39 -16.60 -0.53
N LEU A 83 -14.75 -15.81 -1.54
CA LEU A 83 -15.40 -16.32 -2.73
C LEU A 83 -14.56 -17.46 -3.34
N ALA A 84 -15.20 -18.59 -3.61
CA ALA A 84 -14.52 -19.73 -4.21
C ALA A 84 -13.93 -19.34 -5.58
N ARG A 85 -12.73 -19.85 -5.87
CA ARG A 85 -11.92 -19.47 -7.04
C ARG A 85 -12.67 -19.59 -8.37
N ASP A 86 -13.51 -20.62 -8.50
CA ASP A 86 -14.30 -20.88 -9.71
C ASP A 86 -15.29 -19.74 -10.03
N TYR A 87 -15.64 -18.94 -9.02
CA TYR A 87 -16.55 -17.82 -9.17
C TYR A 87 -15.86 -16.48 -9.44
N TRP A 88 -14.53 -16.37 -9.33
CA TRP A 88 -13.80 -15.11 -9.51
C TRP A 88 -13.98 -14.47 -10.89
N PHE A 89 -14.39 -15.27 -11.88
CA PHE A 89 -14.68 -14.81 -13.24
C PHE A 89 -16.14 -15.06 -13.67
N SER A 90 -16.96 -15.56 -12.74
CA SER A 90 -18.38 -15.85 -12.98
C SER A 90 -19.23 -14.60 -13.16
N SER A 91 -20.40 -14.73 -13.77
CA SER A 91 -21.40 -13.65 -13.85
C SER A 91 -22.09 -13.51 -12.50
N GLY A 92 -21.79 -12.43 -11.79
CA GLY A 92 -22.40 -12.12 -10.51
C GLY A 92 -21.99 -10.74 -9.99
N SER A 93 -22.62 -10.33 -8.90
CA SER A 93 -22.35 -9.07 -8.20
C SER A 93 -21.07 -9.09 -7.37
N ARG A 94 -20.60 -10.28 -6.97
CA ARG A 94 -19.50 -10.51 -6.03
C ARG A 94 -18.09 -10.46 -6.62
N PRO A 95 -17.83 -11.05 -7.81
CA PRO A 95 -16.48 -11.07 -8.38
C PRO A 95 -15.82 -9.68 -8.51
N PRO A 96 -16.54 -8.59 -8.84
CA PRO A 96 -15.97 -7.25 -8.82
C PRO A 96 -15.31 -6.84 -7.49
N ASN A 97 -15.80 -7.29 -6.34
CA ASN A 97 -15.23 -6.94 -5.02
C ASN A 97 -13.82 -7.53 -4.86
N VAL A 98 -13.59 -8.75 -5.34
CA VAL A 98 -12.24 -9.34 -5.36
C VAL A 98 -11.27 -8.53 -6.22
N TRP A 99 -11.72 -8.01 -7.36
CA TRP A 99 -10.83 -7.28 -8.27
C TRP A 99 -10.64 -5.80 -7.91
N LEU A 100 -11.50 -5.24 -7.05
CA LEU A 100 -11.51 -3.82 -6.74
C LEU A 100 -10.26 -3.35 -5.98
N PHE A 101 -9.82 -4.13 -4.99
CA PHE A 101 -8.66 -3.79 -4.15
C PHE A 101 -7.35 -4.39 -4.64
N PHE A 102 -7.40 -5.27 -5.65
CA PHE A 102 -6.22 -5.89 -6.22
C PHE A 102 -5.18 -4.85 -6.72
N PRO A 103 -5.53 -3.85 -7.54
CA PRO A 103 -4.54 -2.88 -8.02
C PRO A 103 -4.01 -1.97 -6.89
N ALA A 104 -4.80 -1.68 -5.86
CA ALA A 104 -4.35 -0.94 -4.69
C ALA A 104 -3.29 -1.72 -3.91
N GLY A 105 -3.47 -3.03 -3.73
CA GLY A 105 -2.46 -3.90 -3.10
C GLY A 105 -1.14 -3.91 -3.87
N VAL A 106 -1.21 -4.00 -5.21
CA VAL A 106 -0.02 -3.87 -6.06
C VAL A 106 0.62 -2.49 -5.86
N GLY A 107 -0.18 -1.43 -5.89
CA GLY A 107 0.28 -0.06 -5.79
C GLY A 107 1.00 0.24 -4.47
N VAL A 108 0.43 -0.20 -3.35
CA VAL A 108 1.04 -0.03 -2.01
C VAL A 108 2.42 -0.68 -1.93
N MET A 109 2.61 -1.86 -2.52
CA MET A 109 3.90 -2.54 -2.49
C MET A 109 4.99 -1.88 -3.33
N LEU A 110 4.59 -1.10 -4.34
CA LEU A 110 5.50 -0.31 -5.17
C LEU A 110 5.90 1.03 -4.54
N LEU A 111 5.25 1.44 -3.44
CA LEU A 111 5.61 2.68 -2.75
C LEU A 111 7.01 2.61 -2.13
N ASP A 112 7.73 3.72 -2.18
CA ASP A 112 9.03 3.83 -1.51
C ASP A 112 8.84 4.04 0.01
N GLY A 113 9.61 3.31 0.82
CA GLY A 113 9.65 3.44 2.28
C GLY A 113 8.67 2.56 3.06
N PHE A 114 9.16 1.92 4.13
CA PHE A 114 8.40 0.97 4.95
C PHE A 114 7.11 1.56 5.54
N TRP A 115 7.19 2.76 6.13
CA TRP A 115 6.04 3.39 6.78
C TRP A 115 4.88 3.67 5.82
N ARG A 116 5.16 4.05 4.57
CA ARG A 116 4.12 4.29 3.56
C ARG A 116 3.43 2.99 3.16
N LYS A 117 4.18 1.89 3.07
CA LYS A 117 3.60 0.56 2.84
C LYS A 117 2.73 0.14 4.01
N PHE A 118 3.25 0.25 5.22
CA PHE A 118 2.52 -0.12 6.44
C PHE A 118 1.21 0.67 6.58
N LEU A 119 1.26 2.00 6.46
CA LEU A 119 0.08 2.86 6.51
C LEU A 119 -0.91 2.55 5.37
N GLY A 120 -0.40 2.31 4.16
CA GLY A 120 -1.24 1.92 3.02
C GLY A 120 -1.96 0.60 3.24
N ILE A 121 -1.27 -0.44 3.75
CA ILE A 121 -1.87 -1.73 4.08
C ILE A 121 -2.91 -1.58 5.19
N ALA A 122 -2.57 -0.89 6.28
CA ALA A 122 -3.48 -0.67 7.40
C ALA A 122 -4.76 0.04 6.95
N PHE A 123 -4.62 1.10 6.14
CA PHE A 123 -5.74 1.82 5.56
C PHE A 123 -6.61 0.93 4.66
N LEU A 124 -5.99 0.15 3.75
CA LEU A 124 -6.73 -0.74 2.84
C LEU A 124 -7.39 -1.93 3.55
N LEU A 125 -6.86 -2.38 4.69
CA LEU A 125 -7.53 -3.38 5.53
C LEU A 125 -8.74 -2.80 6.25
N ALA A 126 -8.66 -1.55 6.70
CA ALA A 126 -9.76 -0.86 7.37
C ALA A 126 -10.87 -0.38 6.41
N LEU A 127 -10.56 -0.18 5.13
CA LEU A 127 -11.51 0.40 4.18
C LEU A 127 -12.76 -0.47 3.95
N PRO A 128 -12.68 -1.79 3.67
CA PRO A 128 -13.89 -2.59 3.44
C PRO A 128 -14.88 -2.61 4.61
N PRO A 129 -14.49 -2.90 5.88
CA PRO A 129 -15.46 -2.83 6.98
C PRO A 129 -16.00 -1.41 7.20
N GLY A 130 -15.19 -0.38 6.92
CA GLY A 130 -15.65 1.02 6.94
C GLY A 130 -16.72 1.30 5.88
N ILE A 131 -16.57 0.76 4.67
CA ILE A 131 -17.54 0.89 3.58
C ILE A 131 -18.87 0.21 3.98
N GLU A 132 -18.83 -1.02 4.49
CA GLU A 132 -20.05 -1.71 4.95
C GLU A 132 -20.75 -0.93 6.07
N THR A 133 -19.98 -0.38 7.02
CA THR A 133 -20.53 0.44 8.12
C THR A 133 -21.22 1.70 7.58
N ILE A 134 -20.63 2.37 6.58
CA ILE A 134 -21.25 3.53 5.94
C ILE A 134 -22.53 3.11 5.22
N GLN A 135 -22.54 1.96 4.52
CA GLN A 135 -23.75 1.49 3.83
C GLN A 135 -24.88 1.12 4.79
N ASP A 136 -24.57 0.61 5.98
CA ASP A 136 -25.54 0.35 7.06
C ASP A 136 -26.15 1.65 7.61
N LEU A 137 -25.31 2.68 7.80
CA LEU A 137 -25.73 3.98 8.31
C LEU A 137 -26.56 4.80 7.32
N TYR A 138 -26.43 4.52 6.01
CA TYR A 138 -27.11 5.23 4.93
C TYR A 138 -27.96 4.28 4.07
N PRO A 139 -29.10 3.79 4.60
CA PRO A 139 -29.98 2.86 3.88
C PRO A 139 -30.54 3.44 2.57
N GLU A 140 -30.49 4.76 2.38
CA GLU A 140 -30.86 5.44 1.13
C GLU A 140 -30.02 4.98 -0.07
N LEU A 141 -28.81 4.45 0.18
CA LEU A 141 -27.95 3.87 -0.86
C LEU A 141 -28.54 2.60 -1.48
N LYS A 142 -29.53 1.97 -0.82
CA LYS A 142 -30.24 0.77 -1.30
C LYS A 142 -29.26 -0.36 -1.65
N ARG A 143 -28.22 -0.50 -0.84
CA ARG A 143 -27.21 -1.54 -0.91
C ARG A 143 -27.51 -2.59 0.14
N SER A 144 -27.33 -3.86 -0.22
CA SER A 144 -27.15 -4.91 0.78
C SER A 144 -25.70 -4.85 1.26
N CYS A 145 -25.49 -4.74 2.58
CA CYS A 145 -24.16 -4.87 3.17
C CYS A 145 -23.93 -6.30 3.69
N SER A 146 -22.71 -6.80 3.58
CA SER A 146 -22.34 -8.15 3.97
C SER A 146 -20.86 -8.27 4.36
N SER A 147 -20.60 -9.02 5.43
CA SER A 147 -19.26 -9.52 5.79
C SER A 147 -18.52 -10.17 4.63
N GLN A 148 -19.25 -10.76 3.68
CA GLN A 148 -18.64 -11.40 2.54
C GLN A 148 -17.96 -10.40 1.59
N ASP A 149 -18.50 -9.19 1.45
CA ASP A 149 -17.89 -8.14 0.62
C ASP A 149 -16.57 -7.64 1.23
N VAL A 150 -16.47 -7.64 2.56
CA VAL A 150 -15.21 -7.39 3.27
C VAL A 150 -14.16 -8.44 2.93
N VAL A 151 -14.51 -9.72 3.05
CA VAL A 151 -13.56 -10.82 2.81
C VAL A 151 -13.15 -10.90 1.34
N ASP A 152 -14.06 -10.63 0.41
CA ASP A 152 -13.76 -10.62 -1.03
C ASP A 152 -12.79 -9.48 -1.38
N ASN A 153 -13.02 -8.27 -0.86
CA ASN A 153 -12.08 -7.15 -1.01
C ASN A 153 -10.70 -7.46 -0.40
N TRP A 154 -10.66 -8.07 0.80
CA TRP A 154 -9.40 -8.51 1.42
C TRP A 154 -8.68 -9.60 0.63
N THR A 155 -9.42 -10.50 -0.01
CA THR A 155 -8.87 -11.53 -0.89
C THR A 155 -8.16 -10.86 -2.08
N GLY A 156 -8.82 -9.89 -2.70
CA GLY A 156 -8.23 -9.03 -3.74
C GLY A 156 -6.96 -8.33 -3.31
N LEU A 157 -7.04 -7.68 -2.14
CA LEU A 157 -5.91 -6.99 -1.52
C LEU A 157 -4.73 -7.95 -1.30
N ALA A 158 -4.96 -9.12 -0.71
CA ALA A 158 -3.91 -10.10 -0.44
C ALA A 158 -3.19 -10.54 -1.73
N ILE A 159 -3.95 -10.83 -2.80
CA ILE A 159 -3.38 -11.16 -4.12
C ILE A 159 -2.56 -9.99 -4.65
N GLY A 160 -3.07 -8.76 -4.55
CA GLY A 160 -2.40 -7.56 -4.98
C GLY A 160 -1.08 -7.32 -4.25
N LEU A 161 -1.07 -7.49 -2.92
CA LEU A 161 0.13 -7.36 -2.10
C LEU A 161 1.19 -8.41 -2.47
N LEU A 162 0.79 -9.66 -2.73
CA LEU A 162 1.73 -10.71 -3.15
C LEU A 162 2.36 -10.39 -4.50
N ILE A 163 1.55 -10.01 -5.50
CA ILE A 163 2.04 -9.68 -6.85
C ILE A 163 2.88 -8.40 -6.82
N GLY A 164 2.43 -7.37 -6.12
CA GLY A 164 3.16 -6.12 -5.97
C GLY A 164 4.49 -6.30 -5.24
N GLY A 165 4.53 -7.16 -4.21
CA GLY A 165 5.74 -7.53 -3.50
C GLY A 165 6.74 -8.25 -4.40
N ALA A 166 6.28 -9.21 -5.20
CA ALA A 166 7.10 -9.90 -6.20
C ALA A 166 7.66 -8.91 -7.23
N LEU A 167 6.85 -7.99 -7.73
CA LEU A 167 7.29 -6.96 -8.68
C LEU A 167 8.32 -6.01 -8.07
N ALA A 168 8.09 -5.55 -6.84
CA ALA A 168 9.04 -4.69 -6.12
C ALA A 168 10.39 -5.39 -5.90
N LEU A 169 10.37 -6.69 -5.58
CA LEU A 169 11.57 -7.52 -5.46
C LEU A 169 12.32 -7.61 -6.79
N LEU A 170 11.63 -7.91 -7.89
CA LEU A 170 12.24 -7.98 -9.23
C LEU A 170 12.86 -6.65 -9.65
N VAL A 171 12.19 -5.52 -9.39
CA VAL A 171 12.73 -4.18 -9.65
C VAL A 171 13.98 -3.91 -8.80
N GLY A 172 13.97 -4.29 -7.52
CA GLY A 172 15.12 -4.17 -6.63
C GLY A 172 16.32 -4.99 -7.12
N ILE A 173 16.10 -6.25 -7.49
CA ILE A 173 17.13 -7.14 -8.05
C ILE A 173 17.72 -6.55 -9.34
N HIS A 174 16.88 -6.07 -10.25
CA HIS A 174 17.33 -5.49 -11.51
C HIS A 174 18.18 -4.22 -11.30
N ARG A 175 17.79 -3.35 -10.35
CA ARG A 175 18.58 -2.16 -9.97
C ARG A 175 19.95 -2.53 -9.42
N PHE A 176 20.00 -3.55 -8.55
CA PHE A 176 21.24 -4.05 -7.98
C PHE A 176 22.22 -4.56 -9.04
N PHE A 177 21.74 -5.35 -10.01
CA PHE A 177 22.59 -5.84 -11.10
C PHE A 177 23.06 -4.73 -12.05
N ARG A 178 22.20 -3.75 -12.36
CA ARG A 178 22.61 -2.57 -13.15
C ARG A 178 23.69 -1.75 -12.47
N GLY A 179 23.59 -1.53 -11.15
CA GLY A 179 24.62 -0.84 -10.37
C GLY A 179 25.98 -1.56 -10.44
N LYS A 180 25.97 -2.89 -10.30
CA LYS A 180 27.19 -3.70 -10.44
C LYS A 180 27.78 -3.65 -11.86
N ALA A 181 26.93 -3.68 -12.90
CA ALA A 181 27.39 -3.60 -14.27
C ALA A 181 28.01 -2.23 -14.59
N ARG A 182 27.44 -1.13 -14.07
CA ARG A 182 27.99 0.22 -14.18
C ARG A 182 29.35 0.34 -13.48
N ALA A 183 29.44 -0.09 -12.22
CA ALA A 183 30.71 -0.09 -11.49
C ALA A 183 31.81 -0.93 -12.16
N ARG A 184 31.45 -2.02 -12.84
CA ARG A 184 32.40 -2.81 -13.65
C ARG A 184 32.86 -2.07 -14.90
N ARG A 185 32.01 -1.28 -15.56
CA ARG A 185 32.39 -0.46 -16.72
C ARG A 185 33.34 0.66 -16.28
N GLU A 186 32.98 1.40 -15.24
CA GLU A 186 33.81 2.48 -14.68
C GLU A 186 35.22 1.97 -14.29
N ARG A 187 35.32 0.77 -13.69
CA ARG A 187 36.64 0.14 -13.40
C ARG A 187 37.42 -0.26 -14.65
N LYS A 188 36.75 -0.71 -15.71
CA LYS A 188 37.41 -1.04 -16.98
C LYS A 188 37.89 0.21 -17.68
N ASP A 189 37.08 1.26 -17.70
CA ASP A 189 37.42 2.54 -18.33
C ASP A 189 38.62 3.19 -17.60
N ALA A 190 38.63 3.17 -16.26
CA ALA A 190 39.76 3.63 -15.47
C ALA A 190 41.05 2.83 -15.71
N ALA A 191 40.95 1.51 -15.96
CA ALA A 191 42.09 0.67 -16.29
C ALA A 191 42.60 0.89 -17.73
N LEU A 192 41.71 1.25 -18.68
CA LEU A 192 42.05 1.38 -20.09
C LEU A 192 42.60 2.78 -20.44
N TYR A 193 42.05 3.82 -19.82
CA TYR A 193 42.39 5.22 -20.11
C TYR A 193 43.31 5.85 -19.06
N GLY A 194 43.71 5.09 -18.03
CA GLY A 194 44.34 5.61 -16.81
C GLY A 194 43.33 6.36 -15.95
N GLU A 195 43.61 6.51 -14.65
CA GLU A 195 42.86 7.48 -13.85
C GLU A 195 42.95 8.84 -14.56
N PRO A 196 41.83 9.54 -14.84
CA PRO A 196 41.93 10.94 -15.21
C PRO A 196 42.71 11.60 -14.07
N ALA A 197 43.90 12.11 -14.37
CA ALA A 197 44.78 12.75 -13.42
C ALA A 197 43.88 13.64 -12.54
N ALA A 198 43.74 13.26 -11.27
CA ALA A 198 42.91 13.98 -10.32
C ALA A 198 43.21 15.44 -10.55
N ALA A 199 42.21 16.22 -10.96
CA ALA A 199 42.39 17.64 -11.22
C ALA A 199 43.05 18.21 -9.97
N THR A 200 44.37 18.41 -10.07
CA THR A 200 45.13 19.05 -9.02
C THR A 200 44.39 20.36 -8.79
N PRO A 201 44.12 20.77 -7.55
CA PRO A 201 43.66 22.12 -7.28
C PRO A 201 44.83 23.07 -7.60
N ALA A 202 45.15 23.21 -8.89
CA ALA A 202 46.10 24.13 -9.41
C ALA A 202 45.40 25.47 -9.43
N ALA A 203 45.71 26.25 -8.40
CA ALA A 203 45.79 27.70 -8.46
C ALA A 203 44.58 28.40 -9.10
N GLN A 204 43.61 28.74 -8.26
CA GLN A 204 42.98 30.06 -8.36
C GLN A 204 44.08 31.11 -8.11
N ALA A 205 44.89 31.37 -9.13
CA ALA A 205 45.77 32.52 -9.20
C ALA A 205 45.33 33.32 -10.42
N ASP A 206 44.65 34.43 -10.12
CA ASP A 206 44.60 35.68 -10.89
C ASP A 206 44.73 35.59 -12.41
N LEU A 207 43.59 35.70 -13.11
CA LEU A 207 43.57 36.25 -14.47
C LEU A 207 42.48 37.32 -14.63
N PRO A 208 42.77 38.41 -15.35
CA PRO A 208 41.96 39.62 -15.36
C PRO A 208 40.74 39.50 -16.27
N LEU A 209 39.71 40.27 -15.92
CA LEU A 209 38.53 40.56 -16.75
C LEU A 209 38.95 41.04 -18.16
N GLY A 210 38.68 40.22 -19.17
CA GLY A 210 38.86 40.56 -20.57
C GLY A 210 37.83 39.81 -21.42
N GLY A 211 36.93 40.55 -22.06
CA GLY A 211 35.79 40.02 -22.80
C GLY A 211 36.16 39.29 -24.09
N GLY A 212 35.29 38.34 -24.47
CA GLY A 212 35.33 37.64 -25.75
C GLY A 212 34.27 36.53 -25.80
N GLU A 213 33.26 36.74 -26.64
CA GLU A 213 32.32 35.81 -27.30
C GLU A 213 31.64 34.63 -26.55
N PRO A 214 30.31 34.44 -26.71
CA PRO A 214 29.60 33.29 -26.21
C PRO A 214 29.76 32.10 -27.16
N ASP A 215 30.76 31.26 -26.92
CA ASP A 215 30.87 29.97 -27.61
C ASP A 215 29.84 28.96 -27.04
N ALA A 216 29.19 28.28 -27.96
CA ALA A 216 28.05 27.40 -27.74
C ALA A 216 28.39 26.24 -26.78
N VAL A 217 27.85 26.31 -25.57
CA VAL A 217 27.78 25.17 -24.65
C VAL A 217 26.82 24.14 -25.26
N ARG A 218 27.40 23.08 -25.83
CA ARG A 218 26.70 21.84 -26.16
C ARG A 218 26.25 21.20 -24.84
N TYR A 219 24.98 21.40 -24.49
CA TYR A 219 24.33 20.62 -23.45
C TYR A 219 24.19 19.18 -23.96
N ASP A 220 25.01 18.27 -23.46
CA ASP A 220 24.71 16.83 -23.54
C ASP A 220 23.56 16.53 -22.56
N GLU A 221 22.37 16.87 -23.03
CA GLU A 221 21.09 16.46 -22.48
C GLU A 221 21.03 14.91 -22.51
N PHE A 222 20.75 14.26 -21.37
CA PHE A 222 20.53 12.80 -21.19
C PHE A 222 21.65 11.89 -20.62
N SER A 223 22.54 12.35 -19.73
CA SER A 223 23.40 11.40 -18.99
C SER A 223 23.41 11.48 -17.46
N ASP A 224 22.80 12.47 -16.83
CA ASP A 224 22.84 12.61 -15.37
C ASP A 224 21.46 12.48 -14.72
N PHE A 225 20.97 11.24 -14.63
CA PHE A 225 19.85 10.87 -13.78
C PHE A 225 20.40 10.04 -12.62
N ASP A 226 21.05 10.73 -11.69
CA ASP A 226 21.58 10.16 -10.46
C ASP A 226 20.40 9.92 -9.48
N ASP A 227 19.63 8.86 -9.74
CA ASP A 227 18.64 8.31 -8.79
C ASP A 227 19.38 7.53 -7.69
N ARG A 228 20.14 8.24 -6.86
CA ARG A 228 20.59 7.70 -5.57
C ARG A 228 19.47 7.90 -4.54
N PRO A 229 19.00 6.84 -3.86
CA PRO A 229 18.24 7.04 -2.64
C PRO A 229 19.20 7.62 -1.59
N ASN A 230 18.89 8.85 -1.18
CA ASN A 230 19.59 9.66 -0.19
C ASN A 230 20.01 8.83 1.05
N SER A 231 21.28 8.43 1.11
CA SER A 231 21.90 7.82 2.28
C SER A 231 22.30 8.92 3.27
N THR A 232 21.58 9.04 4.38
CA THR A 232 22.11 9.33 5.74
C THR A 232 23.32 10.28 5.86
N ARG A 233 23.27 11.47 5.26
CA ARG A 233 24.27 12.52 5.50
C ARG A 233 23.58 13.83 5.87
N TRP A 234 23.01 13.85 7.08
CA TRP A 234 22.50 15.03 7.77
C TRP A 234 22.58 14.77 9.27
N TYR A 235 23.79 14.78 9.82
CA TYR A 235 24.11 15.04 11.22
C TYR A 235 25.63 15.01 11.32
N GLU A 236 26.28 16.04 10.82
CA GLU A 236 27.64 16.40 11.22
C GLU A 236 27.90 17.82 10.73
N ASP A 237 28.36 18.63 11.68
CA ASP A 237 29.03 19.92 11.51
C ASP A 237 28.15 21.19 11.49
N ASP A 238 27.76 21.62 12.70
CA ASP A 238 27.78 23.04 13.03
C ASP A 238 28.68 23.20 14.26
N GLY A 239 29.86 23.78 14.01
CA GLY A 239 30.90 24.02 15.00
C GLY A 239 30.46 25.00 16.08
N TYR A 240 30.48 24.52 17.32
CA TYR A 240 30.73 25.38 18.48
C TYR A 240 32.10 25.03 19.05
N THR A 241 33.01 25.98 18.87
CA THR A 241 34.25 26.12 19.62
C THR A 241 33.94 26.20 21.12
N ALA A 242 34.18 25.11 21.84
CA ALA A 242 34.23 25.11 23.29
C ALA A 242 35.57 24.54 23.74
N THR A 243 36.39 25.45 24.22
CA THR A 243 37.62 25.28 25.01
C THR A 243 37.53 24.07 25.95
N GLN A 244 38.53 23.18 25.86
CA GLN A 244 38.76 22.14 26.87
C GLN A 244 39.09 22.78 28.23
N PRO A 245 38.55 22.19 29.31
CA PRO A 245 39.35 21.95 30.50
C PRO A 245 39.41 20.45 30.79
N GLN A 246 40.63 19.93 30.85
CA GLN A 246 40.94 18.67 31.52
C GLN A 246 40.50 18.75 32.99
N PRO A 247 39.95 17.67 33.56
CA PRO A 247 40.54 17.22 34.82
C PRO A 247 40.67 15.69 34.95
N SER A 248 41.89 15.33 35.36
CA SER A 248 42.27 14.32 36.37
C SER A 248 41.49 13.01 36.52
N ARG A 249 42.23 11.92 36.27
CA ARG A 249 42.08 10.60 36.89
C ARG A 249 41.76 10.69 38.38
N GLY A 250 40.70 10.00 38.80
CA GLY A 250 40.39 9.69 40.18
C GLY A 250 39.77 8.30 40.27
N SER A 251 40.51 7.37 40.86
CA SER A 251 40.07 6.05 41.31
C SER A 251 39.04 6.12 42.44
N LEU A 252 38.17 5.11 42.55
CA LEU A 252 37.68 4.43 43.78
C LEU A 252 36.34 3.73 43.42
N ARG A 253 36.22 2.39 43.52
CA ARG A 253 35.81 1.63 44.73
C ARG A 253 34.40 2.08 45.16
N GLY A 254 33.35 1.28 45.19
CA GLY A 254 33.15 -0.14 45.44
C GLY A 254 31.65 -0.31 45.79
N ASP A 255 31.30 -1.47 46.33
CA ASP A 255 30.00 -1.87 46.90
C ASP A 255 28.83 -2.07 45.92
N ASP A 256 28.35 -3.29 45.71
CA ASP A 256 27.76 -4.27 46.64
C ASP A 256 26.24 -4.09 46.77
N GLY A 257 25.53 -5.22 46.62
CA GLY A 257 24.38 -5.45 47.48
C GLY A 257 23.03 -5.57 46.80
N ARG A 258 22.68 -6.84 46.55
CA ARG A 258 21.51 -7.51 47.14
C ARG A 258 20.10 -7.20 46.62
N THR A 259 19.48 -8.33 46.22
CA THR A 259 18.12 -8.80 46.58
C THR A 259 16.93 -8.09 45.90
N ARG A 260 15.86 -8.75 45.46
CA ARG A 260 15.12 -9.83 46.12
C ARG A 260 14.17 -10.47 45.10
N ALA A 261 14.12 -11.80 45.10
CA ALA A 261 13.03 -12.58 44.53
C ALA A 261 11.78 -12.54 45.45
N MET A 262 10.73 -13.24 45.01
CA MET A 262 9.61 -13.86 45.77
C MET A 262 8.21 -13.16 45.73
N PRO A 263 7.08 -13.90 45.91
CA PRO A 263 6.26 -14.40 44.79
C PRO A 263 4.71 -14.45 45.05
N THR A 264 3.99 -15.14 44.16
CA THR A 264 2.78 -15.99 44.37
C THR A 264 1.41 -15.44 44.81
N ARG A 265 0.39 -16.19 44.35
CA ARG A 265 -0.98 -16.44 44.88
C ARG A 265 -2.07 -15.46 44.36
N ARG A 266 -3.24 -15.91 43.88
CA ARG A 266 -4.16 -16.95 44.38
C ARG A 266 -5.09 -17.51 43.28
N HIS A 267 -5.45 -18.78 43.49
CA HIS A 267 -6.65 -19.51 43.05
C HIS A 267 -7.97 -18.78 43.38
N LEU A 268 -9.01 -19.03 42.56
CA LEU A 268 -10.38 -19.39 42.99
C LEU A 268 -11.20 -19.86 41.75
N ASP A 269 -11.21 -21.19 41.59
CA ASP A 269 -12.30 -22.15 41.33
C ASP A 269 -13.53 -21.89 40.42
N PRO A 270 -14.15 -23.00 39.93
CA PRO A 270 -15.10 -23.07 38.82
C PRO A 270 -16.54 -23.40 39.25
N GLU A 271 -17.54 -23.09 38.41
CA GLU A 271 -18.92 -23.62 38.35
C GLU A 271 -19.65 -22.83 37.24
N SER A 272 -20.57 -23.30 36.38
CA SER A 272 -21.50 -24.42 36.36
C SER A 272 -22.09 -24.53 34.92
N PRO A 273 -22.75 -25.64 34.53
CA PRO A 273 -23.07 -25.98 33.14
C PRO A 273 -24.45 -25.47 32.70
N TYR A 274 -24.57 -25.05 31.44
CA TYR A 274 -25.87 -24.88 30.79
C TYR A 274 -26.18 -26.09 29.90
N SER A 275 -27.33 -26.69 30.17
CA SER A 275 -27.90 -27.86 29.50
C SER A 275 -28.23 -27.60 28.03
N PRO A 276 -28.21 -28.64 27.17
CA PRO A 276 -28.75 -28.59 25.83
C PRO A 276 -30.28 -28.74 25.85
N GLU A 277 -30.97 -27.85 25.12
CA GLU A 277 -32.39 -27.99 24.80
C GLU A 277 -32.65 -29.25 23.97
N SER A 278 -33.75 -29.91 24.34
CA SER A 278 -34.33 -31.08 23.73
C SER A 278 -34.83 -30.79 22.31
N SER A 279 -34.30 -31.50 21.32
CA SER A 279 -34.92 -31.68 20.01
C SER A 279 -35.94 -32.81 20.09
N ASP A 280 -37.23 -32.44 20.14
CA ASP A 280 -38.37 -33.33 19.97
C ASP A 280 -38.55 -33.64 18.47
N PRO A 281 -38.47 -34.90 18.02
CA PRO A 281 -38.50 -35.25 16.60
C PRO A 281 -39.91 -35.45 16.00
N ASP A 282 -40.99 -35.19 16.76
CA ASP A 282 -42.37 -35.45 16.35
C ASP A 282 -43.25 -34.19 16.19
N ASP A 283 -42.69 -33.09 15.66
CA ASP A 283 -43.49 -31.92 15.24
C ASP A 283 -43.94 -32.05 13.76
N PRO A 284 -45.23 -32.36 13.49
CA PRO A 284 -45.75 -32.51 12.12
C PRO A 284 -45.92 -31.20 11.34
N ASP A 285 -45.66 -30.02 11.92
CA ASP A 285 -45.88 -28.72 11.24
C ASP A 285 -44.65 -28.13 10.54
N ALA A 286 -43.49 -28.80 10.57
CA ALA A 286 -42.25 -28.33 9.91
C ALA A 286 -42.20 -28.53 8.38
N THR A 287 -43.29 -28.98 7.73
CA THR A 287 -43.28 -29.44 6.32
C THR A 287 -44.09 -28.59 5.34
N GLN A 288 -44.16 -27.26 5.52
CA GLN A 288 -44.89 -26.39 4.59
C GLN A 288 -44.16 -25.11 4.16
N ILE A 289 -42.85 -25.11 3.93
CA ILE A 289 -42.20 -23.96 3.25
C ILE A 289 -41.12 -24.41 2.25
N ILE A 290 -41.43 -25.37 1.38
CA ILE A 290 -40.69 -25.55 0.11
C ILE A 290 -41.69 -25.87 -1.00
N ARG A 291 -42.48 -24.86 -1.39
CA ARG A 291 -43.13 -24.77 -2.71
C ARG A 291 -43.77 -23.39 -2.84
N ARG A 292 -43.03 -22.43 -3.42
CA ARG A 292 -43.52 -21.47 -4.44
C ARG A 292 -42.45 -20.41 -4.72
N ARG A 293 -42.10 -20.35 -6.01
CA ARG A 293 -41.45 -19.28 -6.77
C ARG A 293 -39.96 -19.06 -6.57
#